data_AF-A0A1A8KGC6-F1
#
_entry.id   AF-A0A1A8KGC6-F1
#
_cell.length_a   1.000
_cell.length_b   1.000
_cell.length_c   1.000
_cell.angle_alpha   90.00
_cell.angle_beta   90.00
_cell.angle_gamma   90.00
#
_symmetry.space_group_name_H-M   'P 1'
#
loop_
_entity.id
_entity.type
_entity.pdbx_description
1 polymer ?
#
loop_
_entity_poly.entity_id
_entity_poly.type
_entity_poly.pdbx_seq_one_letter_code
_entity_poly.pdbx_strand_id
1 'polypeptide(L)'
;MQHAITVSKDRSLTKARMEVSNCSKTRDKLRNDISEVAWMQHQLSQQSKDNEQELTQLQQMIKLQRGVLLEVNTRLDKATQRQTFLRIQLLEQDEVLVNYREQLNNLEAAVAKGNMALETLEKDMRELQELKGKDPSEAELVHKMEQLEVNLAKCERQLLEKDLLVKQMDRCQRRLEQGLLPWPEMEEELRRMVQDKKRRQKDKEEKQRILEANGWNQMPNGKYTTAEARPDSYIPQNDPLGLPRPYGALAPCKPTKTRGQHETHP
;
A
#
# COMPACT_ATOMS: atom_id res chain seq x y z
N MET A 1 175.57 -54.11 24.85
CA MET A 1 174.41 -53.55 25.60
C MET A 1 173.76 -52.36 24.89
N GLN A 2 174.50 -51.38 24.37
CA GLN A 2 173.91 -50.17 23.74
C GLN A 2 173.04 -50.47 22.49
N HIS A 3 173.45 -51.37 21.59
CA HIS A 3 172.66 -51.72 20.38
C HIS A 3 171.29 -52.36 20.65
N ALA A 4 171.15 -53.18 21.70
CA ALA A 4 169.86 -53.79 22.04
C ALA A 4 168.88 -52.74 22.61
N ILE A 5 169.42 -51.76 23.34
CA ILE A 5 168.65 -50.62 23.88
C ILE A 5 168.17 -49.72 22.74
N THR A 6 169.00 -49.45 21.73
CA THR A 6 168.58 -48.63 20.58
C THR A 6 167.48 -49.32 19.77
N VAL A 7 167.61 -50.62 19.48
CA VAL A 7 166.58 -51.38 18.75
C VAL A 7 165.25 -51.45 19.52
N SER A 8 165.31 -51.62 20.85
CA SER A 8 164.11 -51.61 21.70
C SER A 8 163.41 -50.22 21.72
N LYS A 9 164.19 -49.13 21.76
CA LYS A 9 163.68 -47.76 21.66
C LYS A 9 163.05 -47.49 20.29
N ASP A 10 163.69 -47.92 19.20
CA ASP A 10 163.16 -47.75 17.84
C ASP A 10 161.84 -48.50 17.64
N ARG A 11 161.72 -49.73 18.15
CA ARG A 11 160.46 -50.49 18.12
C ARG A 11 159.36 -49.84 18.95
N SER A 12 159.71 -49.26 20.09
CA SER A 12 158.76 -48.53 20.94
C SER A 12 158.28 -47.24 20.26
N LEU A 13 159.20 -46.55 19.59
CA LEU A 13 158.93 -45.32 18.85
C LEU A 13 158.09 -45.56 17.60
N THR A 14 158.31 -46.65 16.85
CA THR A 14 157.44 -47.00 15.71
C THR A 14 156.03 -47.39 16.16
N LYS A 15 155.89 -48.13 17.26
CA LYS A 15 154.58 -48.44 17.87
C LYS A 15 153.83 -47.17 18.27
N ALA A 16 154.49 -46.26 18.99
CA ALA A 16 153.91 -44.98 19.38
C ALA A 16 153.50 -44.14 18.16
N ARG A 17 154.30 -44.11 17.08
CA ARG A 17 153.95 -43.42 15.83
C ARG A 17 152.71 -44.01 15.17
N MET A 18 152.59 -45.35 15.12
CA MET A 18 151.40 -46.00 14.58
C MET A 18 150.16 -45.72 15.44
N GLU A 19 150.28 -45.74 16.77
CA GLU A 19 149.19 -45.40 17.69
C GLU A 19 148.72 -43.96 17.51
N VAL A 20 149.65 -43.00 17.36
CA VAL A 20 149.31 -41.59 17.07
C VAL A 20 148.63 -41.44 15.71
N SER A 21 149.11 -42.15 14.67
CA SER A 21 148.48 -42.14 13.34
C SER A 21 147.06 -42.71 13.38
N ASN A 22 146.87 -43.83 14.08
CA ASN A 22 145.56 -44.44 14.28
C ASN A 22 144.63 -43.53 15.08
N CYS A 23 145.10 -42.94 16.18
CA CYS A 23 144.36 -41.94 16.95
C CYS A 23 143.98 -40.72 16.11
N SER A 24 144.84 -40.29 15.17
CA SER A 24 144.50 -39.19 14.28
C SER A 24 143.34 -39.55 13.35
N LYS A 25 143.42 -40.72 12.70
CA LYS A 25 142.36 -41.19 11.79
C LYS A 25 141.02 -41.37 12.51
N THR A 26 141.02 -41.93 13.71
CA THR A 26 139.78 -42.09 14.49
C THR A 26 139.22 -40.74 14.93
N ARG A 27 140.07 -39.80 15.37
CA ARG A 27 139.65 -38.44 15.72
C ARG A 27 139.05 -37.69 14.52
N ASP A 28 139.64 -37.80 13.33
CA ASP A 28 139.12 -37.11 12.14
C ASP A 28 137.78 -37.70 11.70
N LYS A 29 137.61 -39.04 11.80
CA LYS A 29 136.31 -39.69 11.60
C LYS A 29 135.27 -39.17 12.60
N LEU A 30 135.59 -39.17 13.89
CA LEU A 30 134.69 -38.65 14.93
C LEU A 30 134.35 -37.17 14.72
N ARG A 31 135.30 -36.35 14.24
CA ARG A 31 135.04 -34.94 13.91
C ARG A 31 134.05 -34.80 12.75
N ASN A 32 134.17 -35.63 11.73
CA ASN A 32 133.21 -35.65 10.62
C ASN A 32 131.82 -36.08 11.12
N ASP A 33 131.75 -37.17 11.87
CA ASP A 33 130.49 -37.68 12.45
C ASP A 33 129.84 -36.62 13.36
N ILE A 34 130.62 -35.92 14.18
CA ILE A 34 130.15 -34.79 15.02
C ILE A 34 129.63 -33.65 14.15
N SER A 35 130.31 -33.32 13.05
CA SER A 35 129.90 -32.25 12.15
C SER A 35 128.57 -32.59 11.44
N GLU A 36 128.40 -33.84 11.03
CA GLU A 36 127.16 -34.34 10.43
C GLU A 36 125.99 -34.29 11.44
N VAL A 37 126.21 -34.79 12.66
CA VAL A 37 125.20 -34.74 13.73
C VAL A 37 124.85 -33.29 14.10
N ALA A 38 125.83 -32.40 14.18
CA ALA A 38 125.59 -30.98 14.47
C ALA A 38 124.75 -30.30 13.38
N TRP A 39 125.00 -30.62 12.11
CA TRP A 39 124.20 -30.12 10.99
C TRP A 39 122.77 -30.66 11.03
N MET A 40 122.58 -31.96 11.26
CA MET A 40 121.25 -32.56 11.42
C MET A 40 120.49 -31.95 12.60
N GLN A 41 121.15 -31.73 13.74
CA GLN A 41 120.55 -31.09 14.91
C GLN A 41 120.10 -29.66 14.59
N HIS A 42 120.91 -28.89 13.87
CA HIS A 42 120.54 -27.55 13.44
C HIS A 42 119.32 -27.57 12.50
N GLN A 43 119.31 -28.47 11.51
CA GLN A 43 118.20 -28.61 10.58
C GLN A 43 116.90 -29.02 11.28
N LEU A 44 116.95 -30.02 12.17
CA LEU A 44 115.78 -30.43 12.97
C LEU A 44 115.28 -29.32 13.88
N SER A 45 116.19 -28.55 14.49
CA SER A 45 115.80 -27.40 15.31
C SER A 45 115.13 -26.32 14.48
N GLN A 46 115.59 -26.07 13.25
CA GLN A 46 114.97 -25.12 12.35
C GLN A 46 113.57 -25.58 11.93
N GLN A 47 113.42 -26.84 11.50
CA GLN A 47 112.11 -27.41 11.16
C GLN A 47 111.14 -27.37 12.36
N SER A 48 111.62 -27.63 13.58
CA SER A 48 110.79 -27.52 14.78
C SER A 48 110.27 -26.10 14.99
N LYS A 49 111.08 -25.07 14.72
CA LYS A 49 110.67 -23.67 14.84
C LYS A 49 109.66 -23.29 13.76
N ASP A 50 109.90 -23.74 12.53
CA ASP A 50 108.99 -23.48 11.40
C ASP A 50 107.62 -24.13 11.67
N ASN A 51 107.62 -25.39 12.13
CA ASN A 51 106.39 -26.09 12.54
C ASN A 51 105.67 -25.40 13.72
N GLU A 52 106.40 -24.86 14.69
CA GLU A 52 105.82 -24.09 15.80
C GLU A 52 105.12 -22.82 15.29
N GLN A 53 105.72 -22.12 14.33
CA GLN A 53 105.11 -20.96 13.67
C GLN A 53 103.84 -21.36 12.89
N GLU A 54 103.89 -22.41 12.07
CA GLU A 54 102.71 -22.90 11.34
C GLU A 54 101.57 -23.30 12.29
N LEU A 55 101.89 -23.99 13.39
CA LEU A 55 100.91 -24.37 14.40
C LEU A 55 100.23 -23.15 15.02
N THR A 56 100.98 -22.09 15.31
CA THR A 56 100.40 -20.84 15.84
C THR A 56 99.47 -20.16 14.83
N GLN A 57 99.82 -20.17 13.53
CA GLN A 57 98.98 -19.62 12.46
C GLN A 57 97.68 -20.40 12.31
N LEU A 58 97.75 -21.74 12.30
CA LEU A 58 96.59 -22.60 12.24
C LEU A 58 95.67 -22.42 13.45
N GLN A 59 96.23 -22.28 14.65
CA GLN A 59 95.45 -21.98 15.85
C GLN A 59 94.68 -20.65 15.74
N GLN A 60 95.33 -19.60 15.22
CA GLN A 60 94.67 -18.32 14.96
C GLN A 60 93.56 -18.44 13.91
N MET A 61 93.81 -19.16 12.82
CA MET A 61 92.82 -19.42 11.77
C MET A 61 91.60 -20.16 12.32
N ILE A 62 91.81 -21.23 13.10
CA ILE A 62 90.73 -22.00 13.74
C ILE A 62 89.92 -21.09 14.66
N LYS A 63 90.57 -20.22 15.45
CA LYS A 63 89.87 -19.28 16.33
C LYS A 63 88.99 -18.31 15.53
N LEU A 64 89.50 -17.75 14.44
CA LEU A 64 88.75 -16.86 13.56
C LEU A 64 87.54 -17.58 12.94
N GLN A 65 87.77 -18.77 12.35
CA GLN A 65 86.71 -19.57 11.73
C GLN A 65 85.61 -19.97 12.72
N ARG A 66 85.97 -20.34 13.96
CA ARG A 66 85.00 -20.62 15.02
C ARG A 66 84.13 -19.40 15.34
N GLY A 67 84.71 -18.20 15.34
CA GLY A 67 83.98 -16.95 15.54
C GLY A 67 82.96 -16.69 14.42
N VAL A 68 83.38 -16.85 13.17
CA VAL A 68 82.49 -16.71 12.00
C VAL A 68 81.35 -17.73 12.05
N LEU A 69 81.65 -18.99 12.40
CA LEU A 69 80.63 -20.03 12.52
C LEU A 69 79.60 -19.70 13.60
N LEU A 70 80.05 -19.17 14.75
CA LEU A 70 79.15 -18.73 15.83
C LEU A 70 78.23 -17.59 15.37
N GLU A 71 78.78 -16.62 14.63
CA GLU A 71 77.99 -15.51 14.09
C GLU A 71 76.94 -15.99 13.10
N VAL A 72 77.30 -16.89 12.18
CA VAL A 72 76.39 -17.49 11.20
C VAL A 72 75.28 -18.27 11.90
N ASN A 73 75.61 -19.11 12.89
CA ASN A 73 74.60 -19.85 13.66
C ASN A 73 73.64 -18.90 14.38
N THR A 74 74.15 -17.82 14.98
CA THR A 74 73.31 -16.81 15.63
C THR A 74 72.34 -16.14 14.65
N ARG A 75 72.80 -15.86 13.41
CA ARG A 75 71.95 -15.31 12.35
C ARG A 75 70.88 -16.31 11.92
N LEU A 76 71.25 -17.58 11.78
CA LEU A 76 70.32 -18.66 11.43
C LEU A 76 69.24 -18.84 12.50
N ASP A 77 69.60 -18.82 13.77
CA ASP A 77 68.65 -18.93 14.88
C ASP A 77 67.63 -17.79 14.86
N LYS A 78 68.10 -16.54 14.66
CA LYS A 78 67.21 -15.38 14.51
C LYS A 78 66.29 -15.50 13.29
N ALA A 79 66.81 -15.96 12.16
CA ALA A 79 66.01 -16.18 10.95
C ALA A 79 64.93 -17.24 11.20
N THR A 80 65.28 -18.32 11.90
CA THR A 80 64.36 -19.41 12.26
C THR A 80 63.27 -18.91 13.22
N GLN A 81 63.64 -18.13 14.24
CA GLN A 81 62.67 -17.50 15.15
C GLN A 81 61.71 -16.59 14.39
N ARG A 82 62.22 -15.77 13.46
CA ARG A 82 61.38 -14.89 12.63
C ARG A 82 60.44 -15.69 11.72
N GLN A 83 60.93 -16.76 11.11
CA GLN A 83 60.13 -17.64 10.27
C GLN A 83 58.99 -18.29 11.08
N THR A 84 59.30 -18.83 12.26
CA THR A 84 58.30 -19.44 13.15
C THR A 84 57.24 -18.43 13.57
N PHE A 85 57.65 -17.21 13.94
CA PHE A 85 56.72 -16.13 14.28
C PHE A 85 55.75 -15.82 13.13
N LEU A 86 56.27 -15.61 11.93
CA LEU A 86 55.44 -15.31 10.75
C LEU A 86 54.52 -16.48 10.40
N ARG A 87 54.99 -17.73 10.54
CA ARG A 87 54.17 -18.91 10.30
C ARG A 87 52.97 -18.98 11.23
N ILE A 88 53.15 -18.65 12.51
CA ILE A 88 52.07 -18.62 13.49
C ILE A 88 51.05 -17.54 13.10
N GLN A 89 51.51 -16.32 12.77
CA GLN A 89 50.62 -15.25 12.34
C GLN A 89 49.79 -15.62 11.10
N LEU A 90 50.40 -16.30 10.12
CA LEU A 90 49.67 -16.75 8.93
C LEU A 90 48.58 -17.78 9.29
N LEU A 91 48.86 -18.72 10.19
CA LEU A 91 47.87 -19.70 10.64
C LEU A 91 46.69 -19.02 11.37
N GLU A 92 46.96 -18.02 12.21
CA GLU A 92 45.91 -17.23 12.87
C GLU A 92 45.04 -16.48 11.86
N GLN A 93 45.64 -15.92 10.80
CA GLN A 93 44.88 -15.27 9.73
C GLN A 93 44.07 -16.27 8.90
N ASP A 94 44.62 -17.45 8.61
CA ASP A 94 43.92 -18.50 7.88
C ASP A 94 42.68 -19.00 8.63
N GLU A 95 42.74 -19.14 9.96
CA GLU A 95 41.58 -19.49 10.79
C GLU A 95 40.46 -18.45 10.69
N VAL A 96 40.82 -17.16 10.72
CA VAL A 96 39.86 -16.06 10.51
C VAL A 96 39.22 -16.12 9.12
N LEU A 97 39.99 -16.42 8.07
CA LEU A 97 39.46 -16.57 6.71
C LEU A 97 38.51 -17.76 6.59
N VAL A 98 38.77 -18.88 7.28
CA VAL A 98 37.84 -20.02 7.31
C VAL A 98 36.50 -19.61 7.91
N ASN A 99 36.51 -18.87 9.02
CA ASN A 99 35.28 -18.36 9.65
C ASN A 99 34.48 -17.47 8.69
N TYR A 100 35.14 -16.56 7.95
CA TYR A 100 34.46 -15.72 6.96
C TYR A 100 33.88 -16.51 5.79
N ARG A 101 34.58 -17.56 5.31
CA ARG A 101 34.05 -18.42 4.25
C ARG A 101 32.81 -19.18 4.69
N GLU A 102 32.80 -19.69 5.92
CA GLU A 102 31.62 -20.36 6.48
C GLU A 102 30.42 -19.39 6.59
N GLN A 103 30.67 -18.16 7.06
CA GLN A 103 29.64 -17.12 7.10
C GLN A 103 29.08 -16.79 5.71
N LEU A 104 29.94 -16.65 4.70
CA LEU A 104 29.51 -16.43 3.31
C LEU A 104 28.65 -17.59 2.79
N ASN A 105 29.06 -18.83 3.01
CA ASN A 105 28.28 -20.00 2.60
C ASN A 105 26.90 -20.05 3.27
N ASN A 106 26.83 -19.70 4.56
CA ASN A 106 25.56 -19.63 5.29
C ASN A 106 24.63 -18.54 4.72
N LEU A 107 25.19 -17.38 4.36
CA LEU A 107 24.45 -16.30 3.72
C LEU A 107 23.97 -16.69 2.31
N GLU A 108 24.81 -17.34 1.51
CA GLU A 108 24.43 -17.84 0.19
C GLU A 108 23.27 -18.85 0.28
N ALA A 109 23.30 -19.77 1.24
CA ALA A 109 22.22 -20.70 1.49
C ALA A 109 20.91 -19.99 1.89
N ALA A 110 21.00 -18.95 2.72
CA ALA A 110 19.84 -18.15 3.12
C ALA A 110 19.23 -17.39 1.93
N VAL A 111 20.07 -16.81 1.06
CA VAL A 111 19.64 -16.15 -0.18
C VAL A 111 18.97 -17.15 -1.12
N ALA A 112 19.56 -18.32 -1.33
CA ALA A 112 18.96 -19.37 -2.17
C ALA A 112 17.58 -19.80 -1.64
N LYS A 113 17.44 -19.98 -0.32
CA LYS A 113 16.15 -20.27 0.31
C LYS A 113 15.13 -19.14 0.10
N GLY A 114 15.57 -17.89 0.22
CA GLY A 114 14.73 -16.71 -0.04
C GLY A 114 14.24 -16.65 -1.50
N ASN A 115 15.12 -16.93 -2.46
CA ASN A 115 14.78 -16.94 -3.88
C ASN A 115 13.75 -18.04 -4.20
N MET A 116 13.92 -19.24 -3.65
CA MET A 116 12.92 -20.31 -3.81
C MET A 116 11.54 -19.89 -3.27
N ALA A 117 11.49 -19.23 -2.12
CA ALA A 117 10.24 -18.74 -1.55
C ALA A 117 9.61 -17.64 -2.42
N LEU A 118 10.42 -16.74 -2.97
CA LEU A 118 9.98 -15.70 -3.90
C LEU A 118 9.39 -16.32 -5.17
N GLU A 119 10.08 -17.28 -5.78
CA GLU A 119 9.61 -18.00 -6.97
C GLU A 119 8.27 -18.70 -6.72
N THR A 120 8.10 -19.34 -5.55
CA THR A 120 6.82 -19.95 -5.18
C THR A 120 5.71 -18.92 -5.05
N LEU A 121 5.96 -17.79 -4.39
CA LEU A 121 4.96 -16.74 -4.22
C LEU A 121 4.59 -16.08 -5.55
N GLU A 122 5.56 -15.87 -6.44
CA GLU A 122 5.29 -15.37 -7.80
C GLU A 122 4.45 -16.35 -8.60
N LYS A 123 4.66 -17.65 -8.44
CA LYS A 123 3.82 -18.68 -9.07
C LYS A 123 2.40 -18.63 -8.53
N ASP A 124 2.21 -18.59 -7.22
CA ASP A 124 0.89 -18.47 -6.60
C ASP A 124 0.17 -17.19 -7.04
N MET A 125 0.90 -16.07 -7.17
CA MET A 125 0.36 -14.82 -7.68
C MET A 125 -0.09 -14.93 -9.15
N ARG A 126 0.68 -15.62 -10.00
CA ARG A 126 0.29 -15.93 -11.38
C ARG A 126 -0.96 -16.82 -11.43
N GLU A 127 -1.03 -17.86 -10.60
CA GLU A 127 -2.20 -18.75 -10.49
C GLU A 127 -3.46 -18.00 -10.03
N LEU A 128 -3.33 -17.10 -9.04
CA LEU A 128 -4.43 -16.24 -8.58
C LEU A 128 -4.88 -15.25 -9.67
N GLN A 129 -3.96 -14.73 -10.48
CA GLN A 129 -4.30 -13.89 -11.64
C GLN A 129 -5.07 -14.69 -12.70
N GLU A 130 -4.70 -15.96 -12.95
CA GLU A 130 -5.41 -16.83 -13.89
C GLU A 130 -6.80 -17.25 -13.39
N LEU A 131 -6.97 -17.45 -12.08
CA LEU A 131 -8.25 -17.81 -11.45
C LEU A 131 -9.28 -16.68 -11.45
N LYS A 132 -8.89 -15.44 -11.83
CA LYS A 132 -9.79 -14.30 -11.92
C LYS A 132 -10.08 -13.91 -13.36
N GLY A 133 -11.34 -14.10 -13.76
CA GLY A 133 -11.96 -13.23 -14.76
C GLY A 133 -11.72 -11.76 -14.38
N LYS A 134 -11.59 -10.89 -15.39
CA LYS A 134 -11.30 -9.46 -15.24
C LYS A 134 -12.00 -8.89 -14.00
N ASP A 135 -11.21 -8.49 -13.01
CA ASP A 135 -11.72 -7.67 -11.91
C ASP A 135 -12.40 -6.46 -12.56
N PRO A 136 -13.71 -6.23 -12.30
CA PRO A 136 -14.41 -5.10 -12.88
C PRO A 136 -13.64 -3.85 -12.50
N SER A 137 -13.28 -3.04 -13.49
CA SER A 137 -12.53 -1.81 -13.28
C SER A 137 -13.25 -0.97 -12.23
N GLU A 138 -12.50 -0.20 -11.44
CA GLU A 138 -13.07 0.75 -10.49
C GLU A 138 -14.13 1.65 -11.15
N ALA A 139 -13.94 2.00 -12.43
CA ALA A 139 -14.93 2.72 -13.23
C ALA A 139 -16.24 1.94 -13.47
N GLU A 140 -16.17 0.63 -13.71
CA GLU A 140 -17.35 -0.23 -13.89
C GLU A 140 -18.13 -0.39 -12.58
N LEU A 141 -17.42 -0.47 -11.45
CA LEU A 141 -18.02 -0.52 -10.12
C LEU A 141 -18.71 0.80 -9.78
N VAL A 142 -18.04 1.92 -9.99
CA VAL A 142 -18.61 3.27 -9.79
C VAL A 142 -19.85 3.45 -10.66
N HIS A 143 -19.80 3.09 -11.95
CA HIS A 143 -20.95 3.19 -12.84
C HIS A 143 -22.15 2.35 -12.36
N LYS A 144 -21.90 1.11 -11.89
CA LYS A 144 -22.97 0.28 -11.29
C LYS A 144 -23.52 0.90 -10.00
N MET A 145 -22.66 1.52 -9.19
CA MET A 145 -23.07 2.17 -7.95
C MET A 145 -23.96 3.39 -8.23
N GLU A 146 -23.55 4.26 -9.15
CA GLU A 146 -24.34 5.41 -9.61
C GLU A 146 -25.69 4.95 -10.19
N GLN A 147 -25.70 3.88 -11.00
CA GLN A 147 -26.92 3.33 -11.56
C GLN A 147 -27.88 2.81 -10.47
N LEU A 148 -27.33 2.17 -9.43
CA LEU A 148 -28.11 1.72 -8.28
C LEU A 148 -28.64 2.89 -7.45
N GLU A 149 -27.85 3.94 -7.24
CA GLU A 149 -28.28 5.16 -6.55
C GLU A 149 -29.43 5.86 -7.27
N VAL A 150 -29.34 5.99 -8.60
CA VAL A 150 -30.43 6.55 -9.43
C VAL A 150 -31.69 5.70 -9.32
N ASN A 151 -31.55 4.38 -9.36
CA ASN A 151 -32.69 3.46 -9.21
C ASN A 151 -33.31 3.54 -7.82
N LEU A 152 -32.50 3.65 -6.76
CA LEU A 152 -32.93 3.84 -5.38
C LEU A 152 -33.73 5.14 -5.24
N ALA A 153 -33.17 6.26 -5.71
CA ALA A 153 -33.83 7.57 -5.66
C ALA A 153 -35.17 7.58 -6.43
N LYS A 154 -35.25 6.85 -7.55
CA LYS A 154 -36.51 6.68 -8.29
C LYS A 154 -37.55 5.91 -7.46
N CYS A 155 -37.16 4.82 -6.81
CA CYS A 155 -38.05 4.06 -5.94
C CYS A 155 -38.53 4.88 -4.74
N GLU A 156 -37.64 5.66 -4.10
CA GLU A 156 -37.98 6.54 -2.98
C GLU A 156 -39.02 7.61 -3.37
N ARG A 157 -38.87 8.23 -4.55
CA ARG A 157 -39.86 9.18 -5.08
C ARG A 157 -41.22 8.53 -5.29
N GLN A 158 -41.25 7.32 -5.86
CA GLN A 158 -42.50 6.59 -6.07
C GLN A 158 -43.17 6.21 -4.75
N LEU A 159 -42.38 5.90 -3.71
CA LEU A 159 -42.90 5.62 -2.38
C LEU A 159 -43.54 6.87 -1.76
N LEU A 160 -42.86 8.02 -1.85
CA LEU A 160 -43.40 9.31 -1.36
C LEU A 160 -44.68 9.73 -2.09
N GLU A 161 -44.76 9.53 -3.40
CA GLU A 161 -45.96 9.82 -4.18
C GLU A 161 -47.13 8.91 -3.75
N LYS A 162 -46.88 7.62 -3.58
CA LYS A 162 -47.88 6.68 -3.07
C LYS A 162 -48.34 7.06 -1.65
N ASP A 163 -47.42 7.42 -0.76
CA ASP A 163 -47.74 7.87 0.60
C ASP A 163 -48.62 9.13 0.60
N LEU A 164 -48.37 10.07 -0.31
CA LEU A 164 -49.22 11.25 -0.46
C LEU A 164 -50.63 10.87 -0.90
N LEU A 165 -50.76 9.97 -1.87
CA LEU A 165 -52.05 9.46 -2.33
C LEU A 165 -52.79 8.72 -1.22
N VAL A 166 -52.11 7.88 -0.44
CA VAL A 166 -52.70 7.21 0.73
C VAL A 166 -53.21 8.24 1.74
N LYS A 167 -52.42 9.27 2.06
CA LYS A 167 -52.87 10.36 2.96
C LYS A 167 -54.09 11.11 2.41
N GLN A 168 -54.17 11.33 1.10
CA GLN A 168 -55.34 11.93 0.46
C GLN A 168 -56.55 10.99 0.56
N MET A 169 -56.38 9.70 0.30
CA MET A 169 -57.43 8.69 0.43
C MET A 169 -57.93 8.61 1.88
N ASP A 170 -57.05 8.55 2.87
CA ASP A 170 -57.40 8.54 4.29
C ASP A 170 -58.18 9.79 4.70
N ARG A 171 -57.87 10.95 4.10
CA ARG A 171 -58.62 12.19 4.31
C ARG A 171 -60.01 12.09 3.69
N CYS A 172 -60.12 11.64 2.44
CA CYS A 172 -61.39 11.45 1.76
C CYS A 172 -62.29 10.44 2.50
N GLN A 173 -61.71 9.34 2.96
CA GLN A 173 -62.40 8.29 3.70
C GLN A 173 -62.92 8.78 5.05
N ARG A 174 -62.10 9.49 5.85
CA ARG A 174 -62.56 10.10 7.11
C ARG A 174 -63.71 11.10 6.89
N ARG A 175 -63.71 11.83 5.79
CA ARG A 175 -64.80 12.76 5.45
C ARG A 175 -66.08 12.03 5.07
N LEU A 176 -65.97 10.95 4.30
CA LEU A 176 -67.08 10.03 4.01
C LEU A 176 -67.69 9.45 5.28
N GLU A 177 -66.87 8.98 6.22
CA GLU A 177 -67.31 8.44 7.52
C GLU A 177 -68.07 9.49 8.36
N GLN A 178 -67.75 10.77 8.21
CA GLN A 178 -68.43 11.89 8.87
C GLN A 178 -69.69 12.37 8.12
N GLY A 179 -70.07 11.72 7.02
CA GLY A 179 -71.21 12.12 6.17
C GLY A 179 -70.95 13.38 5.33
N LEU A 180 -69.70 13.82 5.24
CA LEU A 180 -69.27 14.95 4.40
C LEU A 180 -68.86 14.45 3.01
N LEU A 181 -68.87 15.36 2.02
CA LEU A 181 -68.44 14.98 0.68
C LEU A 181 -66.93 14.71 0.65
N PRO A 182 -66.46 13.72 -0.13
CA PRO A 182 -65.04 13.36 -0.21
C PRO A 182 -64.13 14.50 -0.67
N TRP A 183 -64.64 15.40 -1.53
CA TRP A 183 -63.90 16.52 -2.13
C TRP A 183 -64.41 17.86 -1.59
N PRO A 184 -63.56 18.71 -0.96
CA PRO A 184 -64.02 19.96 -0.33
C PRO A 184 -64.58 20.95 -1.34
N GLU A 185 -63.95 21.01 -2.52
CA GLU A 185 -64.36 21.87 -3.63
C GLU A 185 -65.77 21.54 -4.12
N MET A 186 -66.16 20.26 -4.07
CA MET A 186 -67.48 19.82 -4.53
C MET A 186 -68.62 20.17 -3.56
N GLU A 187 -68.31 20.49 -2.31
CA GLU A 187 -69.31 20.94 -1.33
C GLU A 187 -69.92 22.29 -1.72
N GLU A 188 -69.14 23.17 -2.35
CA GLU A 188 -69.61 24.48 -2.79
C GLU A 188 -70.57 24.38 -3.97
N GLU A 189 -70.29 23.49 -4.90
CA GLU A 189 -71.20 23.21 -6.01
C GLU A 189 -72.50 22.57 -5.52
N LEU A 190 -72.44 21.65 -4.54
CA LEU A 190 -73.64 21.11 -3.92
C LEU A 190 -74.43 22.21 -3.19
N ARG A 191 -73.76 23.11 -2.46
CA ARG A 191 -74.43 24.27 -1.83
C ARG A 191 -75.16 25.11 -2.87
N ARG A 192 -74.52 25.45 -3.99
CA ARG A 192 -75.15 26.17 -5.11
C ARG A 192 -76.34 25.39 -5.67
N MET A 193 -76.20 24.09 -5.92
CA MET A 193 -77.27 23.24 -6.44
C MET A 193 -78.48 23.16 -5.50
N VAL A 194 -78.25 23.00 -4.19
CA VAL A 194 -79.31 22.97 -3.17
C VAL A 194 -80.04 24.31 -3.11
N GLN A 195 -79.30 25.42 -3.15
CA GLN A 195 -79.89 26.76 -3.21
C GLN A 195 -80.71 26.95 -4.48
N ASP A 196 -80.20 26.51 -5.63
CA ASP A 196 -80.89 26.62 -6.91
C ASP A 196 -82.15 25.76 -6.96
N LYS A 197 -82.10 24.53 -6.42
CA LYS A 197 -83.29 23.68 -6.23
C LYS A 197 -84.31 24.34 -5.31
N LYS A 198 -83.89 24.97 -4.20
CA LYS A 198 -84.80 25.71 -3.29
C LYS A 198 -85.43 26.92 -3.99
N ARG A 199 -84.68 27.65 -4.83
CA ARG A 199 -85.23 28.75 -5.64
C ARG A 199 -86.30 28.23 -6.59
N ARG A 200 -85.96 27.22 -7.41
CA ARG A 200 -86.91 26.61 -8.35
C ARG A 200 -88.15 26.04 -7.66
N GLN A 201 -88.01 25.51 -6.45
CA GLN A 201 -89.12 25.02 -5.64
C GLN A 201 -90.04 26.16 -5.19
N LYS A 202 -89.48 27.25 -4.67
CA LYS A 202 -90.25 28.46 -4.35
C LYS A 202 -90.96 29.02 -5.58
N ASP A 203 -90.29 29.09 -6.73
CA ASP A 203 -90.89 29.58 -7.97
C ASP A 203 -92.05 28.69 -8.43
N LYS A 204 -91.96 27.36 -8.23
CA LYS A 204 -93.06 26.42 -8.50
C LYS A 204 -94.24 26.64 -7.55
N GLU A 205 -93.97 26.79 -6.25
CA GLU A 205 -94.99 27.05 -5.22
C GLU A 205 -95.68 28.42 -5.42
N GLU A 206 -94.92 29.45 -5.80
CA GLU A 206 -95.40 30.79 -6.16
C GLU A 206 -96.33 30.72 -7.39
N LYS A 207 -95.90 30.03 -8.45
CA LYS A 207 -96.74 29.80 -9.63
C LYS A 207 -98.02 29.04 -9.30
N GLN A 208 -97.94 28.06 -8.41
CA GLN A 208 -99.10 27.29 -7.99
C GLN A 208 -100.10 28.15 -7.18
N ARG A 209 -99.62 29.03 -6.29
CA ARG A 209 -100.47 30.02 -5.62
C ARG A 209 -101.11 31.02 -6.57
N ILE A 210 -100.39 31.51 -7.57
CA ILE A 210 -100.94 32.41 -8.60
C ILE A 210 -102.02 31.70 -9.43
N LEU A 211 -101.83 30.42 -9.76
CA LEU A 211 -102.83 29.60 -10.45
C LEU A 211 -104.10 29.41 -9.62
N GLU A 212 -103.97 29.13 -8.32
CA GLU A 212 -105.10 29.00 -7.39
C GLU A 212 -105.86 30.32 -7.21
N ALA A 213 -105.16 31.44 -7.08
CA ALA A 213 -105.78 32.77 -6.98
C ALA A 213 -106.53 33.17 -8.26
N ASN A 214 -106.01 32.81 -9.43
CA ASN A 214 -106.65 33.04 -10.72
C ASN A 214 -107.76 32.03 -11.06
N GLY A 215 -108.05 31.07 -10.18
CA GLY A 215 -109.13 30.07 -10.37
C GLY A 215 -110.53 30.67 -10.50
N TRP A 216 -110.75 31.88 -9.98
CA TRP A 216 -112.01 32.64 -10.15
C TRP A 216 -112.15 33.32 -11.53
N ASN A 217 -111.08 33.36 -12.33
CA ASN A 217 -111.04 34.01 -13.65
C ASN A 217 -111.20 33.03 -14.82
N GLN A 218 -111.60 31.80 -14.52
CA GLN A 218 -111.83 30.74 -15.50
C GLN A 218 -113.32 30.62 -15.78
N MET A 219 -113.74 30.93 -17.01
CA MET A 219 -115.13 30.76 -17.42
C MET A 219 -115.47 29.26 -17.58
N PRO A 220 -116.75 28.85 -17.48
CA PRO A 220 -117.20 27.46 -17.70
C PRO A 220 -116.85 26.86 -19.07
N ASN A 221 -116.39 27.69 -20.03
CA ASN A 221 -115.92 27.27 -21.36
C ASN A 221 -114.39 27.05 -21.42
N GLY A 222 -113.68 27.08 -20.30
CA GLY A 222 -112.24 26.78 -20.20
C GLY A 222 -111.31 27.90 -20.70
N LYS A 223 -111.84 29.08 -21.05
CA LYS A 223 -111.03 30.24 -21.44
C LYS A 223 -110.79 31.16 -20.25
N TYR A 224 -109.53 31.56 -20.08
CA TYR A 224 -109.13 32.55 -19.09
C TYR A 224 -109.40 33.96 -19.61
N THR A 225 -109.99 34.82 -18.79
CA THR A 225 -110.28 36.22 -19.11
C THR A 225 -109.58 37.15 -18.13
N THR A 226 -109.06 38.27 -18.62
CA THR A 226 -108.46 39.35 -17.82
C THR A 226 -109.43 40.53 -17.64
N ALA A 227 -110.67 40.43 -18.15
CA ALA A 227 -111.70 41.45 -18.00
C ALA A 227 -112.49 41.25 -16.70
N GLU A 228 -112.60 42.31 -15.88
CA GLU A 228 -113.39 42.30 -14.65
C GLU A 228 -114.87 41.96 -14.91
N ALA A 229 -115.44 41.09 -14.08
CA ALA A 229 -116.83 40.67 -14.19
C ALA A 229 -117.78 41.86 -13.97
N ARG A 230 -118.72 42.07 -14.89
CA ARG A 230 -119.68 43.18 -14.79
C ARG A 230 -120.72 42.87 -13.70
N PRO A 231 -121.01 43.81 -12.78
CA PRO A 231 -122.10 43.65 -11.82
C PRO A 231 -123.43 43.43 -12.55
N ASP A 232 -124.10 42.32 -12.26
CA ASP A 232 -125.32 41.85 -12.95
C ASP A 232 -126.62 42.39 -12.34
N SER A 233 -126.50 43.12 -11.24
CA SER A 233 -127.61 43.58 -10.43
C SER A 233 -127.36 44.99 -9.87
N TYR A 234 -128.44 45.74 -9.62
CA TYR A 234 -128.39 47.00 -8.87
C TYR A 234 -129.34 46.94 -7.68
N ILE A 235 -129.12 47.85 -6.72
CA ILE A 235 -129.94 47.96 -5.51
C ILE A 235 -130.75 49.26 -5.63
N PRO A 236 -132.09 49.19 -5.82
CA PRO A 236 -132.94 50.38 -5.90
C PRO A 236 -133.10 51.04 -4.52
N GLN A 237 -132.96 52.37 -4.44
CA GLN A 237 -132.91 53.14 -3.18
C GLN A 237 -134.25 53.24 -2.39
N ASN A 238 -135.38 52.79 -2.96
CA ASN A 238 -136.71 52.91 -2.34
C ASN A 238 -137.39 51.57 -2.03
N ASP A 239 -136.64 50.46 -1.99
CA ASP A 239 -137.13 49.13 -1.61
C ASP A 239 -136.67 48.81 -0.16
N PRO A 240 -137.58 48.67 0.83
CA PRO A 240 -137.23 48.50 2.25
C PRO A 240 -136.36 47.27 2.56
N LEU A 241 -136.25 46.32 1.62
CA LEU A 241 -135.50 45.08 1.79
C LEU A 241 -134.10 45.09 1.12
N GLY A 242 -133.73 46.14 0.38
CA GLY A 242 -132.38 46.31 -0.16
C GLY A 242 -131.89 45.17 -1.07
N LEU A 243 -132.79 44.38 -1.66
CA LEU A 243 -132.43 43.20 -2.43
C LEU A 243 -131.93 43.56 -3.83
N PRO A 244 -130.80 42.98 -4.31
CA PRO A 244 -130.29 43.21 -5.65
C PRO A 244 -131.29 42.73 -6.69
N ARG A 245 -131.62 43.59 -7.66
CA ARG A 245 -132.50 43.26 -8.79
C ARG A 245 -131.71 43.18 -10.09
N PRO A 246 -132.02 42.21 -10.96
CA PRO A 246 -131.40 42.09 -12.27
C PRO A 246 -131.83 43.26 -13.17
N TYR A 247 -130.91 43.80 -13.98
CA TYR A 247 -131.13 45.01 -14.77
C TYR A 247 -132.23 44.92 -15.86
N GLY A 248 -132.74 43.72 -16.18
CA GLY A 248 -133.90 43.53 -17.06
C GLY A 248 -133.87 44.38 -18.35
N ALA A 249 -135.03 44.90 -18.75
CA ALA A 249 -135.18 45.76 -19.93
C ALA A 249 -134.57 47.17 -19.78
N LEU A 250 -134.08 47.54 -18.59
CA LEU A 250 -133.46 48.83 -18.28
C LEU A 250 -131.92 48.74 -18.22
N ALA A 251 -131.33 47.72 -18.86
CA ALA A 251 -129.89 47.57 -18.95
C ALA A 251 -129.23 48.84 -19.53
N PRO A 252 -128.24 49.45 -18.85
CA PRO A 252 -127.54 50.63 -19.37
C PRO A 252 -126.84 50.31 -20.70
N CYS A 253 -127.40 50.77 -21.82
CA CYS A 253 -126.77 50.64 -23.13
C CYS A 253 -125.51 51.52 -23.21
N LYS A 254 -124.41 50.97 -23.70
CA LYS A 254 -123.18 51.73 -23.98
C LYS A 254 -123.44 52.71 -25.14
N PRO A 255 -123.00 53.99 -25.04
CA PRO A 255 -122.98 54.89 -26.19
C PRO A 255 -121.93 54.45 -27.22
N THR A 256 -122.34 54.34 -28.48
CA THR A 256 -121.47 54.05 -29.62
C THR A 256 -120.64 55.30 -29.94
N LYS A 257 -119.32 55.26 -29.73
CA LYS A 257 -118.40 56.30 -30.20
C LYS A 257 -117.97 56.04 -31.65
N THR A 258 -118.06 57.11 -32.43
CA THR A 258 -117.69 57.30 -33.82
C THR A 258 -116.17 57.26 -34.05
N ARG A 259 -115.81 56.86 -35.27
CA ARG A 259 -114.48 56.73 -35.90
C ARG A 259 -113.65 58.04 -35.85
N GLY A 260 -112.39 57.96 -35.40
CA GLY A 260 -111.31 58.94 -35.62
C GLY A 260 -109.97 58.21 -35.58
N GLN A 261 -109.33 57.96 -36.74
CA GLN A 261 -108.17 58.69 -37.29
C GLN A 261 -106.90 58.52 -36.44
N HIS A 262 -105.95 57.68 -36.88
CA HIS A 262 -104.80 58.01 -37.73
C HIS A 262 -103.78 58.92 -37.05
N GLU A 263 -102.68 58.34 -36.55
CA GLU A 263 -101.32 58.93 -36.51
C GLU A 263 -100.33 57.73 -36.50
N THR A 264 -99.85 57.23 -37.65
CA THR A 264 -98.56 57.54 -38.29
C THR A 264 -97.37 57.86 -37.36
N HIS A 265 -96.50 56.86 -37.20
CA HIS A 265 -95.02 56.88 -37.31
C HIS A 265 -94.19 57.71 -36.30
N PRO A 266 -92.88 57.42 -36.13
CA PRO A 266 -91.98 56.53 -36.90
C PRO A 266 -91.87 55.09 -36.40
#